data_AF-A0A2Y8ZV14-F1
#
_entry.id   AF-A0A2Y8ZV14-F1
#
_cell.length_a   1.000
_cell.length_b   1.000
_cell.length_c   1.000
_cell.angle_alpha   90.00
_cell.angle_beta   90.00
_cell.angle_gamma   90.00
#
_symmetry.space_group_name_H-M   'P 1'
#
loop_
_entity.id
_entity.type
_entity.pdbx_description
1 polymer ?
#
loop_
_entity_poly.entity_id
_entity_poly.type
_entity_poly.pdbx_seq_one_letter_code
_entity_poly.pdbx_strand_id
1 'polypeptide(L)'
;MTNQVRTPAGPADPRNVHRVDPGQAVIDDDGLRVADEHVLTPGGWKHRSLVHEVPQGMRVEHHRGRLRLVDDKGQHTIDCGPEPLHPPGRPLQPRASVESLRMRADLLSRAAGRNKKVVPALGEGWITYASWTNDTGTPVSRFSTTWTVPPAPRTDHGQTVFLFNGIQNSTMIYQPVLQWGPSAAGGGSKWSVASWYADGSTGQSFHSTLVDVNVGDVLTGVMVRGRKRGNGYNYGCSFTGIPNTNLPVFNIQELTWCNETLEVYGAQSESDYPDVAMTALRNIELRCGSTAPDFLWTVNNAVTDIGQHCVIVNEKVTGAGEVDLWYRPSSWWLSGFGSVAAGASQDWWFSFGGTGDAGPQLIQAEPVEPSGQLTTIANAESLDSNGHLTYHATVRNDGPTAVHFQWRGGGR
;
A
#
# COMPACT_ATOMS: atom_id res chain seq x y z
N MET A 1 40.41 41.24 -0.18
CA MET A 1 40.32 39.86 -0.69
C MET A 1 39.05 39.27 -0.13
N THR A 2 38.05 39.04 -0.96
CA THR A 2 36.75 38.48 -0.57
C THR A 2 36.89 36.99 -0.33
N ASN A 3 36.59 36.51 0.89
CA ASN A 3 36.55 35.09 1.22
C ASN A 3 35.43 34.42 0.43
N GLN A 4 35.77 33.74 -0.67
CA GLN A 4 34.84 32.90 -1.43
C GLN A 4 35.21 31.43 -1.26
N VAL A 5 34.21 30.57 -1.15
CA VAL A 5 34.37 29.11 -1.11
C VAL A 5 34.16 28.55 -2.52
N ARG A 6 35.01 27.63 -2.97
CA ARG A 6 34.82 26.96 -4.27
C ARG A 6 33.74 25.88 -4.13
N THR A 7 32.67 26.02 -4.90
CA THR A 7 31.62 25.00 -5.05
C THR A 7 31.71 24.38 -6.46
N PRO A 8 31.05 23.24 -6.73
CA PRO A 8 31.01 22.63 -8.06
C PRO A 8 30.46 23.57 -9.16
N ALA A 9 29.68 24.59 -8.79
CA ALA A 9 29.13 25.60 -9.70
C ALA A 9 30.00 26.89 -9.78
N GLY A 10 31.13 26.94 -9.08
CA GLY A 10 32.05 28.08 -9.06
C GLY A 10 32.25 28.72 -7.67
N PRO A 11 33.02 29.82 -7.58
CA PRO A 11 33.26 30.54 -6.33
C PRO A 11 31.96 31.19 -5.80
N ALA A 12 31.59 30.88 -4.56
CA ALA A 12 30.39 31.39 -3.90
C ALA A 12 30.71 32.05 -2.53
N ASP A 13 29.86 32.98 -2.09
CA ASP A 13 29.93 33.58 -0.75
C ASP A 13 29.64 32.50 0.31
N PRO A 14 30.51 32.30 1.32
CA PRO A 14 30.33 31.28 2.35
C PRO A 14 28.98 31.34 3.08
N ARG A 15 28.34 32.52 3.15
CA ARG A 15 27.01 32.68 3.78
C ARG A 15 25.88 32.02 3.00
N ASN A 16 26.08 31.79 1.70
CA ASN A 16 25.11 31.19 0.78
C ASN A 16 25.44 29.71 0.46
N VAL A 17 26.41 29.13 1.18
CA VAL A 17 26.81 27.73 1.02
C VAL A 17 26.43 27.00 2.31
N HIS A 18 25.36 26.22 2.24
CA HIS A 18 24.88 25.42 3.36
C HIS A 18 25.32 23.97 3.19
N ARG A 19 25.85 23.37 4.27
CA ARG A 19 26.07 21.93 4.31
C ARG A 19 24.70 21.26 4.47
N VAL A 20 24.37 20.38 3.52
CA VAL A 20 23.15 19.59 3.53
C VAL A 20 23.55 18.13 3.68
N ASP A 21 23.21 17.51 4.81
CA ASP A 21 23.46 16.10 5.05
C ASP A 21 22.38 15.23 4.35
N PRO A 22 22.60 13.92 4.13
CA PRO A 22 21.60 13.04 3.51
C PRO A 22 20.25 13.13 4.23
N GLY A 23 19.19 13.45 3.48
CA GLY A 23 17.83 13.62 4.02
C GLY A 23 17.43 15.06 4.36
N GLN A 24 18.29 16.07 4.12
CA GLN A 24 17.95 17.48 4.30
C GLN A 24 17.77 18.23 2.96
N ALA A 25 17.00 19.33 2.97
CA ALA A 25 16.85 20.25 1.84
C ALA A 25 16.80 21.71 2.33
N VAL A 26 17.29 22.65 1.50
CA VAL A 26 17.21 24.11 1.75
C VAL A 26 16.02 24.66 0.98
N ILE A 27 15.22 25.54 1.60
CA ILE A 27 14.02 26.15 1.03
C ILE A 27 14.16 27.68 1.09
N ASP A 28 13.79 28.34 -0.01
CA ASP A 28 13.68 29.77 -0.24
C ASP A 28 12.27 30.32 0.09
N ASP A 29 12.16 31.63 0.36
CA ASP A 29 10.94 32.30 0.85
C ASP A 29 9.71 32.18 -0.08
N ASP A 30 9.90 31.77 -1.34
CA ASP A 30 8.81 31.50 -2.31
C ASP A 30 8.07 30.16 -2.06
N GLY A 31 8.56 29.30 -1.14
CA GLY A 31 7.96 28.01 -0.80
C GLY A 31 6.57 28.10 -0.14
N LEU A 32 6.22 29.25 0.45
CA LEU A 32 4.97 29.47 1.19
C LEU A 32 3.70 29.49 0.33
N ARG A 33 3.80 29.64 -1.01
CA ARG A 33 2.64 29.66 -1.92
C ARG A 33 2.28 28.29 -2.52
N VAL A 34 3.18 27.32 -2.45
CA VAL A 34 3.07 26.05 -3.19
C VAL A 34 2.15 25.03 -2.50
N ALA A 35 2.03 25.08 -1.17
CA ALA A 35 1.27 24.10 -0.40
C ALA A 35 -0.27 24.25 -0.46
N ASP A 36 -0.80 25.41 -0.84
CA ASP A 36 -2.26 25.58 -0.98
C ASP A 36 -2.78 25.03 -2.33
N GLU A 37 -1.88 24.86 -3.31
CA GLU A 37 -2.18 24.35 -4.66
C GLU A 37 -2.19 22.83 -4.76
N HIS A 38 -1.52 22.13 -3.83
CA HIS A 38 -1.44 20.68 -3.84
C HIS A 38 -2.23 20.04 -2.69
N VAL A 39 -2.74 18.85 -2.96
CA VAL A 39 -3.55 18.06 -2.03
C VAL A 39 -3.11 16.61 -2.08
N LEU A 40 -3.22 15.93 -0.95
CA LEU A 40 -2.79 14.54 -0.83
C LEU A 40 -3.88 13.58 -1.31
N THR A 41 -3.49 12.55 -2.07
CA THR A 41 -4.35 11.42 -2.44
C THR A 41 -3.66 10.09 -2.08
N PRO A 42 -4.36 8.95 -2.10
CA PRO A 42 -3.79 7.59 -2.05
C PRO A 42 -2.94 7.20 -3.28
N GLY A 43 -2.41 8.21 -3.99
CA GLY A 43 -1.49 8.11 -5.12
C GLY A 43 -0.45 9.23 -5.07
N GLY A 44 -0.24 9.83 -3.90
CA GLY A 44 0.70 10.93 -3.66
C GLY A 44 0.11 12.33 -3.74
N TRP A 45 0.99 13.32 -3.71
CA TRP A 45 0.63 14.73 -3.81
C TRP A 45 0.23 15.11 -5.23
N LYS A 46 -0.89 15.81 -5.37
CA LYS A 46 -1.47 16.23 -6.65
C LYS A 46 -1.83 17.70 -6.62
N HIS A 47 -1.66 18.39 -7.74
CA HIS A 47 -2.26 19.71 -7.89
C HIS A 47 -3.78 19.60 -7.76
N ARG A 48 -4.42 20.49 -6.99
CA ARG A 48 -5.85 20.44 -6.65
C ARG A 48 -6.75 20.41 -7.88
N SER A 49 -6.35 21.05 -8.97
CA SER A 49 -7.11 21.04 -10.23
C SER A 49 -7.19 19.67 -10.92
N LEU A 50 -6.40 18.70 -10.47
CA LEU A 50 -6.37 17.33 -10.99
C LEU A 50 -7.17 16.36 -10.14
N VAL A 51 -7.72 16.82 -9.02
CA VAL A 51 -8.48 15.99 -8.08
C VAL A 51 -9.95 16.37 -8.13
N HIS A 52 -10.80 15.39 -8.38
CA HIS A 52 -12.23 15.60 -8.61
C HIS A 52 -13.04 14.68 -7.70
N GLU A 53 -13.94 15.26 -6.90
CA GLU A 53 -15.03 14.48 -6.32
C GLU A 53 -16.00 14.07 -7.45
N VAL A 54 -16.42 12.81 -7.45
CA VAL A 54 -17.41 12.27 -8.38
C VAL A 54 -18.78 12.30 -7.70
N PRO A 55 -19.69 13.20 -8.12
CA PRO A 55 -21.02 13.27 -7.52
C PRO A 55 -21.79 11.96 -7.67
N GLN A 56 -22.68 11.68 -6.73
CA GLN A 56 -23.58 10.54 -6.81
C GLN A 56 -24.38 10.57 -8.13
N GLY A 57 -24.47 9.42 -8.81
CA GLY A 57 -25.13 9.30 -10.11
C GLY A 57 -24.27 9.72 -11.32
N MET A 58 -23.00 10.06 -11.08
CA MET A 58 -22.00 10.20 -12.13
C MET A 58 -21.03 9.02 -12.14
N ARG A 59 -20.34 8.86 -13.27
CA ARG A 59 -19.24 7.91 -13.47
C ARG A 59 -18.03 8.61 -14.06
N VAL A 60 -16.85 8.04 -13.88
CA VAL A 60 -15.68 8.40 -14.67
C VAL A 60 -15.72 7.61 -15.97
N GLU A 61 -15.51 8.28 -17.10
CA GLU A 61 -15.49 7.64 -18.43
C GLU A 61 -14.26 8.09 -19.20
N HIS A 62 -13.51 7.11 -19.73
CA HIS A 62 -12.44 7.39 -20.68
C HIS A 62 -13.01 7.46 -22.11
N HIS A 63 -12.75 8.59 -22.78
CA HIS A 63 -13.19 8.82 -24.16
C HIS A 63 -12.15 9.62 -24.95
N ARG A 64 -11.54 8.97 -25.95
CA ARG A 64 -10.55 9.56 -26.87
C ARG A 64 -9.34 10.19 -26.14
N GLY A 65 -8.74 9.45 -25.20
CA GLY A 65 -7.54 9.88 -24.47
C GLY A 65 -7.81 10.89 -23.35
N ARG A 66 -9.06 11.06 -22.95
CA ARG A 66 -9.50 12.02 -21.93
C ARG A 66 -10.42 11.37 -20.93
N LEU A 67 -10.35 11.82 -19.69
CA LEU A 67 -11.23 11.41 -18.60
C LEU A 67 -12.33 12.45 -18.42
N ARG A 68 -13.55 11.96 -18.18
CA ARG A 68 -14.74 12.79 -18.04
C ARG A 68 -15.63 12.29 -16.93
N LEU A 69 -16.33 13.18 -16.26
CA LEU A 69 -17.48 12.81 -15.44
C LEU A 69 -18.72 12.82 -16.32
N VAL A 70 -19.47 11.73 -16.30
CA VAL A 70 -20.67 11.57 -17.12
C VAL A 70 -21.84 11.12 -16.24
N ASP A 71 -23.00 11.75 -16.36
CA ASP A 71 -24.21 11.28 -15.67
C ASP A 71 -24.73 9.96 -16.26
N ASP A 72 -25.60 9.26 -15.54
CA ASP A 72 -26.19 7.98 -15.99
C ASP A 72 -26.89 8.04 -17.36
N LYS A 73 -27.36 9.23 -17.78
CA LYS A 73 -28.06 9.43 -19.05
C LYS A 73 -27.13 9.80 -20.20
N GLY A 74 -25.86 10.08 -19.94
CA GLY A 74 -24.91 10.60 -20.92
C GLY A 74 -25.21 12.04 -21.35
N GLN A 75 -26.04 12.78 -20.61
CA GLN A 75 -26.52 14.11 -21.01
C GLN A 75 -25.65 15.21 -20.43
N HIS A 76 -25.17 15.03 -19.20
CA HIS A 76 -24.20 15.90 -18.57
C HIS A 76 -22.81 15.28 -18.64
N THR A 77 -21.84 16.05 -19.15
CA THR A 77 -20.44 15.62 -19.26
C THR A 77 -19.53 16.77 -18.85
N ILE A 78 -18.62 16.49 -17.91
CA ILE A 78 -17.55 17.40 -17.48
C ILE A 78 -16.23 16.82 -18.00
N ASP A 79 -15.47 17.59 -18.77
CA ASP A 79 -14.15 17.17 -19.24
C ASP A 79 -13.10 17.49 -18.17
N CYS A 80 -12.46 16.45 -17.63
CA CYS A 80 -11.48 16.58 -16.55
C CYS A 80 -10.05 16.72 -17.08
N GLY A 81 -9.83 16.48 -18.38
CA GLY A 81 -8.52 16.56 -19.01
C GLY A 81 -8.03 15.26 -19.63
N PRO A 82 -6.80 15.25 -20.17
CA PRO A 82 -6.19 14.06 -20.73
C PRO A 82 -5.88 13.00 -19.65
N GLU A 83 -5.87 11.73 -20.07
CA GLU A 83 -5.28 10.63 -19.30
C GLU A 83 -3.81 10.48 -19.74
N PRO A 84 -2.83 10.90 -18.93
CA PRO A 84 -1.42 10.69 -19.27
C PRO A 84 -1.11 9.20 -19.19
N LEU A 85 -0.94 8.53 -20.33
CA LEU A 85 -0.59 7.11 -20.36
C LEU A 85 0.88 6.92 -19.96
N HIS A 86 1.10 6.07 -18.98
CA HIS A 86 2.44 5.74 -18.50
C HIS A 86 2.96 4.43 -19.10
N PRO A 87 4.30 4.25 -19.21
CA PRO A 87 4.89 3.05 -19.78
C PRO A 87 4.41 1.75 -19.10
N PRO A 88 4.05 0.71 -19.87
CA PRO A 88 3.64 -0.58 -19.32
C PRO A 88 4.69 -1.19 -18.38
N GLY A 89 4.22 -1.97 -17.40
CA GLY A 89 5.08 -2.81 -16.54
C GLY A 89 5.76 -2.10 -15.37
N ARG A 90 5.54 -0.80 -15.17
CA ARG A 90 5.95 -0.11 -13.93
C ARG A 90 4.78 -0.01 -12.97
N PRO A 91 4.86 -0.59 -11.75
CA PRO A 91 3.89 -0.32 -10.71
C PRO A 91 3.83 1.17 -10.38
N LEU A 92 2.61 1.69 -10.25
CA LEU A 92 2.30 3.04 -9.79
C LEU A 92 2.48 3.10 -8.27
N GLN A 93 3.72 3.26 -7.83
CA GLN A 93 4.02 3.47 -6.43
C GLN A 93 4.37 4.94 -6.24
N PRO A 94 3.58 5.72 -5.48
CA PRO A 94 4.06 6.98 -4.99
C PRO A 94 5.23 6.66 -4.06
N ARG A 95 6.44 6.86 -4.57
CA ARG A 95 7.64 6.94 -3.73
C ARG A 95 7.68 8.31 -3.10
N ALA A 96 8.32 8.42 -1.94
CA ALA A 96 8.79 9.70 -1.45
C ALA A 96 9.59 10.40 -2.56
N SER A 97 8.97 11.33 -3.25
CA SER A 97 9.57 12.10 -4.33
C SER A 97 10.16 13.37 -3.74
N VAL A 98 11.03 14.04 -4.49
CA VAL A 98 11.53 15.35 -4.04
C VAL A 98 10.36 16.33 -3.82
N GLU A 99 9.29 16.19 -4.59
CA GLU A 99 8.02 16.92 -4.43
C GLU A 99 7.35 16.60 -3.08
N SER A 100 7.23 15.32 -2.73
CA SER A 100 6.59 14.91 -1.48
C SER A 100 7.41 15.33 -0.26
N LEU A 101 8.74 15.25 -0.33
CA LEU A 101 9.65 15.76 0.70
C LEU A 101 9.55 17.28 0.85
N ARG A 102 9.39 18.02 -0.25
CA ARG A 102 9.17 19.48 -0.22
C ARG A 102 7.83 19.85 0.41
N MET A 103 6.74 19.22 -0.03
CA MET A 103 5.39 19.42 0.53
C MET A 103 5.36 19.09 2.01
N ARG A 104 6.01 17.99 2.41
CA ARG A 104 6.19 17.61 3.80
C ARG A 104 6.94 18.68 4.60
N ALA A 105 8.06 19.16 4.09
CA ALA A 105 8.84 20.18 4.78
C ALA A 105 8.02 21.46 5.02
N ASP A 106 7.18 21.84 4.06
CA ASP A 106 6.26 22.96 4.22
C ASP A 106 5.19 22.69 5.30
N LEU A 107 4.50 21.54 5.25
CA LEU A 107 3.51 21.16 6.28
C LEU A 107 4.09 21.14 7.69
N LEU A 108 5.27 20.52 7.86
CA LEU A 108 5.98 20.49 9.14
C LEU A 108 6.35 21.90 9.61
N SER A 109 6.70 22.80 8.69
CA SER A 109 7.01 24.20 9.01
C SER A 109 5.77 25.01 9.43
N ARG A 110 4.59 24.69 8.87
CA ARG A 110 3.30 25.31 9.23
C ARG A 110 2.80 24.82 10.59
N ALA A 111 3.00 23.54 10.92
CA ALA A 111 2.60 22.96 12.21
C ALA A 111 3.52 23.37 13.37
N ALA A 112 4.82 23.54 13.11
CA ALA A 112 5.80 23.93 14.12
C ALA A 112 5.95 25.46 14.20
N GLY A 113 5.05 26.14 14.89
CA GLY A 113 5.20 27.58 15.17
C GLY A 113 6.59 27.91 15.75
N ARG A 114 7.41 28.68 15.00
CA ARG A 114 8.72 29.33 15.28
C ARG A 114 9.83 28.62 16.08
N ASN A 115 9.60 27.48 16.73
CA ASN A 115 10.62 26.72 17.45
C ASN A 115 10.91 25.42 16.73
N LYS A 116 11.93 25.49 15.87
CA LYS A 116 12.44 24.40 15.04
C LYS A 116 12.99 23.27 15.91
N LYS A 117 12.20 22.21 16.11
CA LYS A 117 12.73 20.87 16.35
C LYS A 117 12.49 20.06 15.09
N VAL A 118 13.54 19.86 14.31
CA VAL A 118 13.51 18.95 13.16
C VAL A 118 13.42 17.54 13.74
N VAL A 119 12.23 16.94 13.72
CA VAL A 119 12.05 15.53 14.08
C VAL A 119 12.42 14.70 12.85
N PRO A 120 13.20 13.61 12.99
CA PRO A 120 13.44 12.69 11.90
C PRO A 120 12.11 12.20 11.32
N ALA A 121 12.00 12.37 10.02
CA ALA A 121 10.86 12.02 9.23
C ALA A 121 10.88 10.52 8.93
N LEU A 122 9.86 9.75 9.34
CA LEU A 122 9.68 8.39 8.84
C LEU A 122 9.38 8.42 7.33
N GLY A 123 9.77 7.37 6.61
CA GLY A 123 9.49 7.19 5.19
C GLY A 123 8.00 7.24 4.88
N GLU A 124 7.68 7.64 3.64
CA GLU A 124 6.31 7.94 3.20
C GLU A 124 6.01 7.36 1.83
N GLY A 125 4.73 7.42 1.44
CA GLY A 125 4.20 6.73 0.28
C GLY A 125 3.79 5.31 0.64
N TRP A 126 3.92 4.39 -0.31
CA TRP A 126 3.67 2.97 -0.04
C TRP A 126 4.72 2.44 0.92
N ILE A 127 4.30 2.12 2.15
CA ILE A 127 5.17 1.63 3.22
C ILE A 127 5.45 0.16 2.99
N THR A 128 4.38 -0.62 2.83
CA THR A 128 4.45 -2.06 2.63
C THR A 128 3.21 -2.55 1.92
N TYR A 129 3.36 -3.58 1.09
CA TYR A 129 2.25 -4.17 0.33
C TYR A 129 2.54 -5.60 -0.13
N ALA A 130 1.48 -6.39 -0.26
CA ALA A 130 1.49 -7.66 -1.00
C ALA A 130 0.88 -7.42 -2.38
N SER A 131 1.42 -8.03 -3.43
CA SER A 131 0.91 -7.82 -4.80
C SER A 131 0.93 -9.07 -5.67
N TRP A 132 0.05 -9.09 -6.68
CA TRP A 132 -0.02 -10.13 -7.70
C TRP A 132 -0.41 -9.53 -9.04
N THR A 133 0.25 -9.97 -10.12
CA THR A 133 -0.10 -9.58 -11.49
C THR A 133 -0.97 -10.66 -12.13
N ASN A 134 -2.14 -10.29 -12.61
CA ASN A 134 -2.97 -11.18 -13.40
C ASN A 134 -2.37 -11.42 -14.79
N ASP A 135 -1.78 -12.59 -14.96
CA ASP A 135 -1.24 -13.13 -16.21
C ASP A 135 -2.03 -14.34 -16.73
N THR A 136 -3.18 -14.65 -16.12
CA THR A 136 -4.03 -15.81 -16.45
C THR A 136 -4.70 -15.74 -17.83
N GLY A 137 -4.63 -14.59 -18.50
CA GLY A 137 -5.35 -14.32 -19.76
C GLY A 137 -6.85 -14.06 -19.60
N THR A 138 -7.40 -14.18 -18.38
CA THR A 138 -8.78 -13.82 -18.07
C THR A 138 -8.82 -12.61 -17.15
N PRO A 139 -9.51 -11.50 -17.50
CA PRO A 139 -9.50 -10.29 -16.68
C PRO A 139 -10.08 -10.52 -15.29
N VAL A 140 -9.55 -9.79 -14.30
CA VAL A 140 -10.09 -9.77 -12.93
C VAL A 140 -11.55 -9.34 -13.00
N SER A 141 -12.44 -10.18 -12.46
CA SER A 141 -13.89 -9.95 -12.42
C SER A 141 -14.38 -9.48 -11.06
N ARG A 142 -13.66 -9.83 -9.99
CA ARG A 142 -13.96 -9.42 -8.62
C ARG A 142 -12.68 -9.44 -7.79
N PHE A 143 -12.48 -8.41 -6.98
CA PHE A 143 -11.48 -8.39 -5.92
C PHE A 143 -12.09 -7.73 -4.68
N SER A 144 -12.18 -8.45 -3.57
CA SER A 144 -12.64 -7.90 -2.29
C SER A 144 -11.79 -8.36 -1.13
N THR A 145 -11.75 -7.51 -0.12
CA THR A 145 -11.01 -7.75 1.11
C THR A 145 -11.80 -7.17 2.27
N THR A 146 -11.73 -7.83 3.43
CA THR A 146 -12.43 -7.45 4.66
C THR A 146 -11.44 -7.12 5.75
N TRP A 147 -11.62 -6.01 6.45
CA TRP A 147 -10.77 -5.62 7.57
C TRP A 147 -11.55 -4.83 8.61
N THR A 148 -11.02 -4.80 9.83
CA THR A 148 -11.58 -4.00 10.91
C THR A 148 -10.88 -2.65 10.97
N VAL A 149 -11.64 -1.57 11.11
CA VAL A 149 -11.08 -0.22 11.32
C VAL A 149 -10.21 -0.26 12.59
N PRO A 150 -8.90 0.00 12.50
CA PRO A 150 -8.00 -0.14 13.64
C PRO A 150 -8.18 1.02 14.64
N PRO A 151 -7.64 0.91 15.85
CA PRO A 151 -7.55 2.03 16.78
C PRO A 151 -6.88 3.25 16.13
N ALA A 152 -7.31 4.44 16.53
CA ALA A 152 -6.65 5.68 16.13
C ALA A 152 -5.16 5.66 16.51
N PRO A 153 -4.29 6.35 15.77
CA PRO A 153 -2.95 6.68 16.24
C PRO A 153 -2.96 7.35 17.62
N ARG A 154 -1.91 7.10 18.41
CA ARG A 154 -1.79 7.66 19.77
C ARG A 154 -1.37 9.14 19.73
N THR A 155 -0.66 9.54 18.69
CA THR A 155 -0.33 10.93 18.40
C THR A 155 -0.90 11.35 17.05
N ASP A 156 -1.29 12.62 16.96
CA ASP A 156 -1.72 13.24 15.71
C ASP A 156 -0.82 14.43 15.42
N HIS A 157 0.06 14.24 14.45
CA HIS A 157 0.94 15.26 13.90
C HIS A 157 0.49 15.73 12.51
N GLY A 158 -0.76 15.46 12.12
CA GLY A 158 -1.29 15.72 10.80
C GLY A 158 -0.91 14.66 9.76
N GLN A 159 -0.53 13.46 10.20
CA GLN A 159 -0.24 12.33 9.32
C GLN A 159 -1.51 11.82 8.63
N THR A 160 -1.31 11.21 7.47
CA THR A 160 -2.36 10.52 6.74
C THR A 160 -1.97 9.06 6.57
N VAL A 161 -2.90 8.16 6.89
CA VAL A 161 -2.74 6.70 6.74
C VAL A 161 -3.82 6.20 5.81
N PHE A 162 -3.45 5.48 4.77
CA PHE A 162 -4.34 4.78 3.85
C PHE A 162 -4.15 3.28 3.96
N LEU A 163 -5.28 2.56 4.07
CA LEU A 163 -5.37 1.10 4.08
C LEU A 163 -6.34 0.68 2.99
N PHE A 164 -5.91 -0.18 2.07
CA PHE A 164 -6.75 -0.59 0.94
C PHE A 164 -6.30 -1.89 0.30
N ASN A 165 -7.26 -2.54 -0.36
CA ASN A 165 -7.00 -3.44 -1.47
C ASN A 165 -7.11 -2.65 -2.79
N GLY A 166 -6.29 -2.92 -3.81
CA GLY A 166 -6.27 -2.16 -5.05
C GLY A 166 -6.15 -3.02 -6.31
N ILE A 167 -6.73 -2.58 -7.43
CA ILE A 167 -6.39 -3.07 -8.77
C ILE A 167 -5.86 -1.91 -9.62
N GLN A 168 -4.78 -2.12 -10.36
CA GLN A 168 -4.18 -1.06 -11.18
C GLN A 168 -3.63 -1.57 -12.51
N ASN A 169 -3.28 -0.63 -13.37
CA ASN A 169 -2.37 -0.85 -14.49
C ASN A 169 -1.17 0.09 -14.36
N SER A 170 -0.46 0.36 -15.47
CA SER A 170 0.67 1.29 -15.44
C SER A 170 0.26 2.75 -15.28
N THR A 171 -1.03 3.09 -15.44
CA THR A 171 -1.54 4.47 -15.47
C THR A 171 -2.39 4.85 -14.26
N MET A 172 -3.39 4.02 -13.93
CA MET A 172 -4.36 4.30 -12.87
C MET A 172 -4.45 3.14 -11.88
N ILE A 173 -4.60 3.48 -10.59
CA ILE A 173 -5.02 2.58 -9.52
C ILE A 173 -6.47 2.85 -9.14
N TYR A 174 -7.19 1.77 -8.85
CA TYR A 174 -8.57 1.76 -8.40
C TYR A 174 -8.66 1.04 -7.06
N GLN A 175 -9.25 1.68 -6.05
CA GLN A 175 -9.09 1.24 -4.66
C GLN A 175 -10.22 1.77 -3.76
N PRO A 176 -10.89 0.93 -2.95
CA PRO A 176 -11.64 1.35 -1.78
C PRO A 176 -10.67 1.62 -0.61
N VAL A 177 -10.61 2.86 -0.15
CA VAL A 177 -9.61 3.32 0.81
C VAL A 177 -10.25 3.64 2.15
N LEU A 178 -9.71 3.04 3.21
CA LEU A 178 -9.86 3.52 4.58
C LEU A 178 -8.74 4.54 4.85
N GLN A 179 -9.10 5.74 5.27
CA GLN A 179 -8.17 6.81 5.61
C GLN A 179 -8.27 7.26 7.07
N TRP A 180 -7.13 7.53 7.67
CA TRP A 180 -6.99 8.43 8.83
C TRP A 180 -6.28 9.70 8.37
N GLY A 181 -6.64 10.84 8.92
CA GLY A 181 -5.97 12.10 8.63
C GLY A 181 -6.60 12.88 7.48
N PRO A 182 -6.01 14.03 7.12
CA PRO A 182 -6.48 14.86 6.01
C PRO A 182 -6.06 14.29 4.64
N SER A 183 -6.94 14.40 3.65
CA SER A 183 -6.64 14.19 2.23
C SER A 183 -7.45 15.15 1.36
N ALA A 184 -7.30 15.04 0.04
CA ALA A 184 -8.10 15.80 -0.91
C ALA A 184 -9.61 15.51 -0.81
N ALA A 185 -10.00 14.32 -0.33
CA ALA A 185 -11.41 13.99 -0.08
C ALA A 185 -11.94 14.57 1.25
N GLY A 186 -11.09 15.23 2.05
CA GLY A 186 -11.39 15.71 3.39
C GLY A 186 -10.79 14.81 4.46
N GLY A 187 -11.43 14.75 5.63
CA GLY A 187 -10.98 13.94 6.76
C GLY A 187 -10.52 14.79 7.95
N GLY A 188 -9.43 14.37 8.58
CA GLY A 188 -8.91 14.93 9.84
C GLY A 188 -8.57 13.83 10.83
N SER A 189 -8.58 14.13 12.12
CA SER A 189 -8.28 13.20 13.23
C SER A 189 -9.37 12.13 13.45
N LYS A 190 -9.78 11.43 12.38
CA LYS A 190 -10.83 10.42 12.37
C LYS A 190 -10.65 9.44 11.21
N TRP A 191 -11.25 8.27 11.34
CA TRP A 191 -11.35 7.30 10.25
C TRP A 191 -12.50 7.63 9.30
N SER A 192 -12.24 7.51 8.01
CA SER A 192 -13.24 7.71 6.96
C SER A 192 -12.92 6.85 5.73
N VAL A 193 -13.91 6.58 4.90
CA VAL A 193 -13.79 5.75 3.71
C VAL A 193 -14.21 6.50 2.46
N ALA A 194 -13.50 6.26 1.36
CA ALA A 194 -13.87 6.68 0.01
C ALA A 194 -13.29 5.69 -1.00
N SER A 195 -13.91 5.59 -2.18
CA SER A 195 -13.33 4.87 -3.31
C SER A 195 -12.60 5.85 -4.22
N TRP A 196 -11.45 5.44 -4.72
CA TRP A 196 -10.58 6.26 -5.55
C TRP A 196 -10.25 5.59 -6.88
N TYR A 197 -10.16 6.41 -7.92
CA TYR A 197 -9.54 6.10 -9.20
C TYR A 197 -8.48 7.15 -9.47
N ALA A 198 -7.22 6.81 -9.22
CA ALA A 198 -6.13 7.78 -9.14
C ALA A 198 -4.96 7.40 -10.04
N ASP A 199 -4.39 8.38 -10.72
CA ASP A 199 -3.07 8.26 -11.30
C ASP A 199 -2.04 8.25 -10.16
N GLY A 200 -1.11 7.29 -10.13
CA GLY A 200 -0.11 7.18 -9.05
C GLY A 200 1.10 8.09 -9.18
N SER A 201 1.06 9.11 -10.05
CA SER A 201 2.16 10.04 -10.34
C SER A 201 1.67 11.49 -10.44
N THR A 202 1.50 12.08 -11.62
CA THR A 202 1.12 13.49 -11.82
C THR A 202 -0.22 13.69 -12.54
N GLY A 203 -0.93 12.62 -12.89
CA GLY A 203 -2.22 12.70 -13.58
C GLY A 203 -3.44 12.88 -12.67
N GLN A 204 -4.62 12.69 -13.27
CA GLN A 204 -5.93 12.91 -12.65
C GLN A 204 -6.20 11.95 -11.48
N SER A 205 -7.00 12.40 -10.52
CA SER A 205 -7.52 11.56 -9.43
C SER A 205 -9.00 11.84 -9.20
N PHE A 206 -9.76 10.79 -8.99
CA PHE A 206 -11.20 10.84 -8.78
C PHE A 206 -11.54 10.10 -7.50
N HIS A 207 -12.47 10.64 -6.71
CA HIS A 207 -12.93 9.98 -5.50
C HIS A 207 -14.44 10.09 -5.34
N SER A 208 -15.04 9.12 -4.68
CA SER A 208 -16.42 9.26 -4.18
C SER A 208 -16.46 10.17 -2.96
N THR A 209 -17.67 10.46 -2.48
CA THR A 209 -17.86 11.25 -1.26
C THR A 209 -17.24 10.52 -0.07
N LEU A 210 -16.52 11.27 0.76
CA LEU A 210 -15.91 10.75 1.98
C LEU A 210 -16.99 10.46 3.04
N VAL A 211 -16.95 9.28 3.64
CA VAL A 211 -17.90 8.84 4.66
C VAL A 211 -17.16 8.48 5.94
N ASP A 212 -17.56 9.04 7.07
CA ASP A 212 -16.96 8.71 8.36
C ASP A 212 -17.30 7.27 8.78
N VAL A 213 -16.34 6.59 9.41
CA VAL A 213 -16.51 5.26 10.00
C VAL A 213 -15.92 5.22 11.40
N ASN A 214 -16.32 4.24 12.20
CA ASN A 214 -15.88 4.12 13.59
C ASN A 214 -14.80 3.06 13.72
N VAL A 215 -13.94 3.23 14.73
CA VAL A 215 -13.02 2.19 15.18
C VAL A 215 -13.81 0.92 15.50
N GLY A 216 -13.34 -0.23 15.01
CA GLY A 216 -14.01 -1.51 15.19
C GLY A 216 -15.05 -1.86 14.12
N ASP A 217 -15.44 -0.93 13.24
CA ASP A 217 -16.32 -1.27 12.11
C ASP A 217 -15.63 -2.31 11.22
N VAL A 218 -16.40 -3.31 10.76
CA VAL A 218 -15.92 -4.31 9.80
C VAL A 218 -16.26 -3.83 8.40
N LEU A 219 -15.22 -3.54 7.62
CA LEU A 219 -15.33 -3.01 6.28
C LEU A 219 -15.06 -4.11 5.26
N THR A 220 -15.81 -4.11 4.16
CA THR A 220 -15.48 -4.92 2.97
C THR A 220 -15.34 -4.00 1.77
N GLY A 221 -14.09 -3.72 1.40
CA GLY A 221 -13.75 -3.05 0.14
C GLY A 221 -13.93 -4.01 -1.03
N VAL A 222 -14.61 -3.58 -2.08
CA VAL A 222 -14.90 -4.45 -3.23
C VAL A 222 -14.78 -3.70 -4.55
N MET A 223 -14.10 -4.35 -5.50
CA MET A 223 -14.05 -3.97 -6.91
C MET A 223 -14.66 -5.08 -7.76
N VAL A 224 -15.58 -4.74 -8.64
CA VAL A 224 -16.29 -5.70 -9.51
C VAL A 224 -16.23 -5.22 -10.94
N ARG A 225 -15.90 -6.13 -11.87
CA ARG A 225 -15.96 -5.86 -13.30
C ARG A 225 -17.41 -5.83 -13.76
N GLY A 226 -17.80 -4.74 -14.41
CA GLY A 226 -19.06 -4.61 -15.09
C GLY A 226 -19.11 -5.36 -16.43
N ARG A 227 -20.24 -5.26 -17.12
CA ARG A 227 -20.35 -5.75 -18.50
C ARG A 227 -19.41 -4.95 -19.40
N LYS A 228 -18.65 -5.62 -20.26
CA LYS A 228 -17.82 -4.96 -21.28
C LYS A 228 -18.72 -4.14 -22.21
N ARG A 229 -18.33 -2.89 -22.48
CA ARG A 229 -18.95 -2.02 -23.49
C ARG A 229 -17.86 -1.48 -24.39
N GLY A 230 -17.96 -1.71 -25.70
CA GLY A 230 -16.89 -1.34 -26.63
C GLY A 230 -15.59 -2.11 -26.37
N ASN A 231 -14.46 -1.44 -26.58
CA ASN A 231 -13.14 -2.06 -26.46
C ASN A 231 -12.53 -1.98 -25.06
N GLY A 232 -12.99 -1.05 -24.21
CA GLY A 232 -12.47 -0.87 -22.84
C GLY A 232 -13.17 -1.73 -21.79
N TYR A 233 -12.74 -1.52 -20.54
CA TYR A 233 -13.24 -2.22 -19.36
C TYR A 233 -14.06 -1.28 -18.48
N ASN A 234 -15.04 -1.87 -17.78
CA ASN A 234 -15.89 -1.16 -16.83
C ASN A 234 -15.75 -1.82 -15.47
N TYR A 235 -15.63 -1.02 -14.42
CA TYR A 235 -15.55 -1.50 -13.05
C TYR A 235 -16.41 -0.64 -12.12
N GLY A 236 -16.85 -1.25 -11.01
CA GLY A 236 -17.40 -0.55 -9.85
C GLY A 236 -16.52 -0.82 -8.64
N CYS A 237 -16.41 0.17 -7.75
CA CYS A 237 -15.63 0.13 -6.52
C CYS A 237 -16.46 0.79 -5.43
N SER A 238 -16.52 0.15 -4.27
CA SER A 238 -17.31 0.62 -3.13
C SER A 238 -16.89 -0.08 -1.84
N PHE A 239 -17.40 0.41 -0.72
CA PHE A 239 -17.51 -0.38 0.50
C PHE A 239 -18.90 -0.99 0.61
N THR A 240 -18.96 -2.30 0.86
CA THR A 240 -20.23 -3.02 1.00
C THR A 240 -21.05 -2.44 2.14
N GLY A 241 -22.29 -2.04 1.88
CA GLY A 241 -23.21 -1.51 2.89
C GLY A 241 -22.96 -0.06 3.30
N ILE A 242 -21.95 0.62 2.74
CA ILE A 242 -21.68 2.03 3.05
C ILE A 242 -22.14 2.90 1.86
N PRO A 243 -23.21 3.70 2.02
CA PRO A 243 -23.73 4.54 0.94
C PRO A 243 -22.69 5.56 0.48
N ASN A 244 -22.88 6.11 -0.72
CA ASN A 244 -22.05 7.16 -1.32
C ASN A 244 -20.59 6.79 -1.61
N THR A 245 -20.14 5.57 -1.28
CA THR A 245 -18.78 5.12 -1.59
C THR A 245 -18.63 4.61 -3.03
N ASN A 246 -19.73 4.34 -3.74
CA ASN A 246 -19.68 3.78 -5.09
C ASN A 246 -19.07 4.75 -6.12
N LEU A 247 -18.00 4.32 -6.79
CA LEU A 247 -17.31 5.10 -7.84
C LEU A 247 -17.24 4.29 -9.14
N PRO A 248 -18.17 4.43 -10.11
CA PRO A 248 -18.10 3.68 -11.36
C PRO A 248 -17.07 4.23 -12.35
N VAL A 249 -16.32 3.36 -13.04
CA VAL A 249 -15.35 3.72 -14.09
C VAL A 249 -15.63 2.96 -15.39
N PHE A 250 -15.61 3.66 -16.53
CA PHE A 250 -16.09 3.15 -17.82
C PHE A 250 -15.09 3.34 -18.95
N ASN A 251 -14.99 2.33 -19.82
CA ASN A 251 -14.16 2.29 -21.02
C ASN A 251 -12.65 2.56 -20.76
N ILE A 252 -12.17 2.12 -19.60
CA ILE A 252 -10.77 2.28 -19.19
C ILE A 252 -9.90 1.13 -19.71
N GLN A 253 -8.58 1.30 -19.60
CA GLN A 253 -7.63 0.20 -19.77
C GLN A 253 -7.87 -0.91 -18.74
N GLU A 254 -7.54 -2.16 -19.08
CA GLU A 254 -7.64 -3.27 -18.13
C GLU A 254 -6.78 -2.98 -16.88
N LEU A 255 -7.29 -3.35 -15.71
CA LEU A 255 -6.56 -3.29 -14.45
C LEU A 255 -6.15 -4.73 -14.10
N THR A 256 -4.85 -4.97 -14.00
CA THR A 256 -4.27 -6.32 -13.93
C THR A 256 -3.44 -6.57 -12.68
N TRP A 257 -2.94 -5.55 -12.00
CA TRP A 257 -2.10 -5.71 -10.82
C TRP A 257 -2.92 -5.48 -9.55
N CYS A 258 -3.07 -6.53 -8.76
CA CYS A 258 -3.83 -6.52 -7.51
C CYS A 258 -2.86 -6.33 -6.33
N ASN A 259 -3.28 -5.59 -5.30
CA ASN A 259 -2.47 -5.37 -4.10
C ASN A 259 -3.29 -5.22 -2.83
N GLU A 260 -2.61 -5.44 -1.70
CA GLU A 260 -3.04 -5.17 -0.33
C GLU A 260 -1.99 -4.24 0.31
N THR A 261 -2.36 -3.02 0.69
CA THR A 261 -1.37 -1.92 0.84
C THR A 261 -1.57 -1.07 2.10
N LEU A 262 -0.45 -0.75 2.74
CA LEU A 262 -0.30 0.36 3.69
C LEU A 262 0.43 1.52 3.01
N GLU A 263 -0.21 2.69 2.98
CA GLU A 263 0.38 3.93 2.47
C GLU A 263 0.28 5.03 3.55
N VAL A 264 1.38 5.74 3.82
CA VAL A 264 1.44 6.72 4.91
C VAL A 264 2.20 7.97 4.50
N TYR A 265 1.73 9.13 4.94
CA TYR A 265 2.38 10.43 4.73
C TYR A 265 2.46 11.22 6.03
N GLY A 266 3.55 11.97 6.20
CA GLY A 266 3.69 12.92 7.31
C GLY A 266 3.90 12.31 8.71
N ALA A 267 4.04 10.98 8.83
CA ALA A 267 4.34 10.35 10.11
C ALA A 267 5.72 10.79 10.64
N GLN A 268 5.78 11.12 11.94
CA GLN A 268 6.99 11.59 12.62
C GLN A 268 7.50 10.59 13.67
N SER A 269 6.64 9.68 14.10
CA SER A 269 6.92 8.71 15.16
C SER A 269 6.10 7.44 15.00
N GLU A 270 6.50 6.36 15.69
CA GLU A 270 5.73 5.12 15.74
C GLU A 270 4.29 5.34 16.22
N SER A 271 4.07 6.28 17.14
CA SER A 271 2.75 6.60 17.67
C SER A 271 1.80 7.27 16.67
N ASP A 272 2.30 7.65 15.47
CA ASP A 272 1.49 8.19 14.38
C ASP A 272 0.84 7.11 13.51
N TYR A 273 1.26 5.86 13.66
CA TYR A 273 0.56 4.69 13.10
C TYR A 273 -0.59 4.27 14.02
N PRO A 274 -1.57 3.48 13.51
CA PRO A 274 -2.65 2.94 14.34
C PRO A 274 -2.13 2.28 15.62
N ASP A 275 -2.80 2.48 16.76
CA ASP A 275 -2.36 1.97 18.06
C ASP A 275 -2.66 0.46 18.27
N VAL A 276 -2.24 -0.33 17.28
CA VAL A 276 -2.26 -1.79 17.22
C VAL A 276 -1.03 -2.26 16.46
N ALA A 277 -0.61 -3.51 16.58
CA ALA A 277 0.59 -3.98 15.89
C ALA A 277 0.41 -4.07 14.36
N MET A 278 -0.79 -4.47 13.91
CA MET A 278 -1.11 -4.68 12.51
C MET A 278 -2.60 -4.51 12.21
N THR A 279 -2.92 -4.35 10.93
CA THR A 279 -4.28 -4.57 10.40
C THR A 279 -4.27 -5.78 9.49
N ALA A 280 -5.16 -6.73 9.78
CA ALA A 280 -5.35 -7.92 8.98
C ALA A 280 -6.36 -7.67 7.86
N LEU A 281 -5.92 -7.92 6.63
CA LEU A 281 -6.71 -7.86 5.41
C LEU A 281 -7.19 -9.27 5.08
N ARG A 282 -8.40 -9.60 5.52
CA ARG A 282 -8.97 -10.95 5.57
C ARG A 282 -10.02 -11.21 4.52
N ASN A 283 -10.46 -12.47 4.43
CA ASN A 283 -11.52 -12.92 3.53
C ASN A 283 -11.27 -12.45 2.09
N ILE A 284 -10.00 -12.48 1.69
CA ILE A 284 -9.59 -12.06 0.36
C ILE A 284 -10.30 -12.96 -0.65
N GLU A 285 -11.04 -12.32 -1.55
CA GLU A 285 -11.70 -12.98 -2.67
C GLU A 285 -11.26 -12.33 -3.98
N LEU A 286 -10.53 -13.10 -4.78
CA LEU A 286 -10.07 -12.70 -6.11
C LEU A 286 -10.60 -13.67 -7.16
N ARG A 287 -11.25 -13.13 -8.19
CA ARG A 287 -11.78 -13.92 -9.31
C ARG A 287 -11.30 -13.36 -10.64
N CYS A 288 -10.99 -14.28 -11.56
CA CYS A 288 -10.76 -14.00 -12.98
C CYS A 288 -11.87 -14.70 -13.77
N GLY A 289 -12.81 -13.91 -14.30
CA GLY A 289 -14.04 -14.49 -14.89
C GLY A 289 -14.90 -15.17 -13.83
N SER A 290 -15.18 -16.47 -13.98
CA SER A 290 -15.95 -17.26 -13.01
C SER A 290 -15.09 -18.04 -12.02
N THR A 291 -13.78 -18.11 -12.24
CA THR A 291 -12.84 -18.91 -11.45
C THR A 291 -12.06 -18.04 -10.48
N ALA A 292 -11.61 -18.65 -9.39
CA ALA A 292 -10.52 -18.10 -8.59
C ALA A 292 -9.20 -18.58 -9.19
N PRO A 293 -8.23 -17.69 -9.47
CA PRO A 293 -6.92 -18.10 -9.92
C PRO A 293 -6.11 -18.68 -8.75
N ASP A 294 -5.21 -19.62 -9.06
CA ASP A 294 -4.11 -19.97 -8.17
C ASP A 294 -3.00 -18.95 -8.36
N PHE A 295 -2.51 -18.35 -7.28
CA PHE A 295 -1.38 -17.44 -7.36
C PHE A 295 -0.60 -17.36 -6.04
N LEU A 296 0.55 -16.70 -6.10
CA LEU A 296 1.37 -16.36 -4.95
C LEU A 296 1.49 -14.84 -4.85
N TRP A 297 1.20 -14.29 -3.67
CA TRP A 297 1.48 -12.91 -3.37
C TRP A 297 3.00 -12.66 -3.36
N THR A 298 3.40 -11.49 -3.85
CA THR A 298 4.76 -10.96 -3.72
C THR A 298 4.77 -9.85 -2.68
N VAL A 299 5.52 -10.04 -1.59
CA VAL A 299 5.73 -9.06 -0.53
C VAL A 299 6.72 -7.99 -0.97
N ASN A 300 6.44 -6.74 -0.60
CA ASN A 300 7.38 -5.63 -0.69
C ASN A 300 7.26 -4.72 0.53
N ASN A 301 8.38 -4.55 1.24
CA ASN A 301 8.50 -3.66 2.39
C ASN A 301 9.39 -2.49 1.98
N ALA A 302 8.79 -1.44 1.41
CA ALA A 302 9.53 -0.31 0.85
C ALA A 302 10.08 0.64 1.94
N VAL A 303 9.40 0.72 3.08
CA VAL A 303 9.80 1.49 4.26
C VAL A 303 9.77 0.57 5.47
N THR A 304 10.89 0.47 6.18
CA THR A 304 11.08 -0.43 7.33
C THR A 304 11.68 0.27 8.55
N ASP A 305 11.63 1.61 8.59
CA ASP A 305 12.29 2.47 9.59
C ASP A 305 12.04 2.05 11.05
N ILE A 306 10.81 1.58 11.33
CA ILE A 306 10.39 1.08 12.65
C ILE A 306 9.92 -0.37 12.56
N GLY A 307 10.37 -1.12 11.54
CA GLY A 307 9.99 -2.52 11.33
C GLY A 307 8.60 -2.72 10.70
N GLN A 308 8.08 -1.71 9.99
CA GLN A 308 6.88 -1.91 9.16
C GLN A 308 7.15 -2.98 8.09
N HIS A 309 6.19 -3.85 7.86
CA HIS A 309 6.28 -4.90 6.84
C HIS A 309 4.88 -5.50 6.59
N CYS A 310 4.73 -6.32 5.57
CA CYS A 310 3.55 -7.14 5.40
C CYS A 310 3.89 -8.61 5.37
N VAL A 311 2.93 -9.41 5.81
CA VAL A 311 3.02 -10.86 5.89
C VAL A 311 1.86 -11.44 5.12
N ILE A 312 2.12 -12.45 4.31
CA ILE A 312 1.07 -13.26 3.73
C ILE A 312 0.78 -14.38 4.74
N VAL A 313 -0.46 -14.45 5.24
CA VAL A 313 -0.91 -15.44 6.22
C VAL A 313 -1.68 -16.57 5.53
N ASN A 314 -2.39 -16.26 4.44
CA ASN A 314 -3.06 -17.27 3.63
C ASN A 314 -3.18 -16.83 2.16
N GLU A 315 -2.61 -17.63 1.25
CA GLU A 315 -2.66 -17.42 -0.21
C GLU A 315 -4.04 -17.73 -0.82
N LYS A 316 -4.94 -18.38 -0.07
CA LYS A 316 -6.23 -18.85 -0.62
C LYS A 316 -7.20 -17.70 -0.89
N VAL A 317 -7.37 -17.32 -2.15
CA VAL A 317 -8.27 -16.22 -2.55
C VAL A 317 -9.74 -16.58 -2.77
N THR A 318 -10.22 -17.66 -2.17
CA THR A 318 -11.66 -18.02 -2.16
C THR A 318 -12.26 -17.83 -0.78
N GLY A 319 -12.19 -16.59 -0.28
CA GLY A 319 -12.86 -16.18 0.96
C GLY A 319 -12.14 -16.62 2.24
N ALA A 320 -10.87 -17.01 2.15
CA ALA A 320 -10.05 -17.40 3.30
C ALA A 320 -8.65 -16.73 3.30
N GLY A 321 -8.33 -15.93 2.29
CA GLY A 321 -7.00 -15.35 2.13
C GLY A 321 -6.79 -14.22 3.13
N GLU A 322 -5.56 -14.06 3.56
CA GLU A 322 -5.18 -13.08 4.58
C GLU A 322 -3.78 -12.52 4.33
N VAL A 323 -3.68 -11.19 4.34
CA VAL A 323 -2.43 -10.43 4.34
C VAL A 323 -2.45 -9.50 5.55
N ASP A 324 -1.42 -9.55 6.38
CA ASP A 324 -1.30 -8.67 7.54
C ASP A 324 -0.37 -7.49 7.21
N LEU A 325 -0.84 -6.27 7.45
CA LEU A 325 -0.06 -5.04 7.32
C LEU A 325 0.43 -4.60 8.70
N TRP A 326 1.72 -4.77 8.97
CA TRP A 326 2.35 -4.44 10.25
C TRP A 326 2.88 -3.02 10.28
N TYR A 327 2.54 -2.30 11.36
CA TYR A 327 2.95 -0.92 11.60
C TYR A 327 4.26 -0.79 12.38
N ARG A 328 4.72 -1.89 12.95
CA ARG A 328 5.86 -2.02 13.86
C ARG A 328 6.38 -3.47 13.76
N PRO A 329 7.52 -3.82 14.36
CA PRO A 329 8.07 -5.16 14.22
C PRO A 329 7.07 -6.19 14.71
N SER A 330 6.96 -7.30 14.00
CA SER A 330 6.10 -8.38 14.44
C SER A 330 6.74 -9.06 15.65
N SER A 331 5.91 -9.44 16.61
CA SER A 331 6.35 -10.30 17.72
C SER A 331 6.64 -11.74 17.29
N TRP A 332 6.32 -12.08 16.03
CA TRP A 332 6.57 -13.37 15.41
C TRP A 332 6.86 -13.20 13.92
N TRP A 333 7.75 -14.04 13.40
CA TRP A 333 8.05 -14.14 11.99
C TRP A 333 7.09 -15.14 11.32
N LEU A 334 6.67 -14.84 10.09
CA LEU A 334 5.91 -15.74 9.23
C LEU A 334 6.54 -15.72 7.83
N SER A 335 6.66 -16.86 7.17
CA SER A 335 7.24 -16.94 5.82
C SER A 335 6.94 -18.24 5.11
N GLY A 336 6.85 -18.14 3.78
CA GLY A 336 6.80 -19.28 2.87
C GLY A 336 5.51 -20.06 2.95
N PHE A 337 5.02 -20.52 1.80
CA PHE A 337 3.95 -21.51 1.73
C PHE A 337 4.48 -22.76 1.07
N GLY A 338 4.00 -23.91 1.54
CA GLY A 338 4.34 -25.20 0.99
C GLY A 338 3.21 -26.19 1.11
N SER A 339 3.40 -27.35 0.49
CA SER A 339 2.56 -28.52 0.70
C SER A 339 3.44 -29.75 0.88
N VAL A 340 3.16 -30.54 1.92
CA VAL A 340 3.80 -31.84 2.12
C VAL A 340 2.76 -32.93 1.94
N ALA A 341 2.97 -33.82 0.97
CA ALA A 341 2.09 -34.97 0.75
C ALA A 341 2.06 -35.90 1.98
N ALA A 342 0.99 -36.69 2.12
CA ALA A 342 0.83 -37.64 3.23
C ALA A 342 2.04 -38.58 3.33
N GLY A 343 2.64 -38.68 4.52
CA GLY A 343 3.83 -39.50 4.80
C GLY A 343 5.16 -38.96 4.23
N ALA A 344 5.15 -37.85 3.50
CA ALA A 344 6.35 -37.28 2.90
C ALA A 344 7.12 -36.38 3.88
N SER A 345 8.40 -36.14 3.58
CA SER A 345 9.24 -35.13 4.24
C SER A 345 9.76 -34.13 3.20
N GLN A 346 9.93 -32.88 3.62
CA GLN A 346 10.47 -31.82 2.80
C GLN A 346 11.47 -31.01 3.60
N ASP A 347 12.62 -30.74 2.96
CA ASP A 347 13.66 -29.87 3.49
C ASP A 347 13.44 -28.43 3.04
N TRP A 348 13.78 -27.50 3.92
CA TRP A 348 13.62 -26.08 3.69
C TRP A 348 14.77 -25.28 4.29
N TRP A 349 15.13 -24.20 3.59
CA TRP A 349 16.25 -23.32 3.92
C TRP A 349 15.78 -21.88 3.99
N PHE A 350 16.19 -21.18 5.05
CA PHE A 350 15.96 -19.75 5.23
C PHE A 350 17.29 -19.04 5.34
N SER A 351 17.44 -17.96 4.57
CA SER A 351 18.59 -17.07 4.67
C SER A 351 18.08 -15.67 4.93
N PHE A 352 18.56 -15.05 6.01
CA PHE A 352 18.15 -13.72 6.43
C PHE A 352 19.29 -12.74 6.20
N GLY A 353 19.04 -11.63 5.51
CA GLY A 353 20.10 -10.64 5.26
C GLY A 353 20.63 -10.03 6.57
N GLY A 354 21.96 -9.85 6.66
CA GLY A 354 22.63 -9.29 7.84
C GLY A 354 23.85 -10.12 8.26
N THR A 355 24.61 -9.60 9.22
CA THR A 355 25.71 -10.32 9.87
C THR A 355 25.31 -10.78 11.26
N GLY A 356 25.62 -12.04 11.59
CA GLY A 356 25.27 -12.70 12.84
C GLY A 356 23.86 -13.29 12.82
N ASP A 357 23.29 -13.38 14.01
CA ASP A 357 21.97 -13.98 14.24
C ASP A 357 20.86 -12.97 13.94
N ALA A 358 20.64 -12.76 12.64
CA ALA A 358 19.52 -12.01 12.11
C ALA A 358 18.44 -13.03 11.73
N GLY A 359 17.42 -13.24 12.56
CA GLY A 359 16.37 -14.23 12.29
C GLY A 359 15.58 -14.61 13.55
N PRO A 360 14.50 -15.38 13.40
CA PRO A 360 13.79 -15.97 14.53
C PRO A 360 14.63 -17.08 15.18
N GLN A 361 14.72 -17.09 16.51
CA GLN A 361 15.45 -18.11 17.28
C GLN A 361 14.85 -19.50 17.17
N LEU A 362 13.53 -19.56 16.99
CA LEU A 362 12.78 -20.79 16.84
C LEU A 362 11.94 -20.69 15.58
N ILE A 363 11.97 -21.73 14.76
CA ILE A 363 11.10 -21.88 13.58
C ILE A 363 10.29 -23.17 13.68
N GLN A 364 9.03 -23.10 13.26
CA GLN A 364 8.10 -24.21 13.23
C GLN A 364 7.20 -24.12 12.01
N ALA A 365 6.94 -25.27 11.39
CA ALA A 365 5.91 -25.41 10.37
C ALA A 365 4.52 -25.40 11.01
N GLU A 366 3.65 -24.50 10.57
CA GLU A 366 2.27 -24.36 11.00
C GLU A 366 1.32 -24.80 9.87
N PRO A 367 0.46 -25.83 10.11
CA PRO A 367 -0.62 -26.14 9.19
C PRO A 367 -1.57 -24.94 9.04
N VAL A 368 -1.86 -24.53 7.81
CA VAL A 368 -2.78 -23.41 7.53
C VAL A 368 -4.24 -23.87 7.30
N GLU A 369 -4.47 -25.18 7.36
CA GLU A 369 -5.79 -25.80 7.23
C GLU A 369 -6.14 -26.64 8.48
N PRO A 370 -7.44 -26.81 8.83
CA PRO A 370 -7.87 -27.48 10.06
C PRO A 370 -7.43 -28.94 10.19
N SER A 371 -6.98 -29.58 9.12
CA SER A 371 -6.57 -30.98 9.06
C SER A 371 -5.13 -31.10 8.58
N GLY A 372 -4.18 -31.16 9.51
CA GLY A 372 -2.80 -31.49 9.19
C GLY A 372 -1.97 -31.86 10.39
N GLN A 373 -1.15 -32.90 10.26
CA GLN A 373 -0.17 -33.29 11.28
C GLN A 373 1.23 -33.11 10.70
N LEU A 374 1.89 -32.02 11.12
CA LEU A 374 3.27 -31.75 10.76
C LEU A 374 4.18 -31.96 11.95
N THR A 375 5.31 -32.61 11.69
CA THR A 375 6.38 -32.84 12.65
C THR A 375 7.67 -32.26 12.08
N THR A 376 8.29 -31.33 12.81
CA THR A 376 9.65 -30.89 12.52
C THR A 376 10.61 -31.95 13.03
N ILE A 377 11.31 -32.64 12.14
CA ILE A 377 12.19 -33.77 12.48
C ILE A 377 13.68 -33.39 12.49
N ALA A 378 14.04 -32.27 11.88
CA ALA A 378 15.37 -31.68 11.98
C ALA A 378 15.28 -30.16 11.95
N ASN A 379 16.13 -29.51 12.73
CA ASN A 379 16.31 -28.06 12.72
C ASN A 379 17.78 -27.76 13.01
N ALA A 380 18.40 -26.91 12.21
CA ALA A 380 19.82 -26.59 12.30
C ALA A 380 20.11 -25.16 11.83
N GLU A 381 21.18 -24.58 12.36
CA GLU A 381 21.71 -23.29 11.96
C GLU A 381 23.13 -23.47 11.39
N SER A 382 23.45 -22.74 10.33
CA SER A 382 24.79 -22.65 9.77
C SER A 382 25.20 -21.20 9.58
N LEU A 383 26.39 -20.84 10.06
CA LEU A 383 26.98 -19.52 9.88
C LEU A 383 28.06 -19.60 8.79
N ASP A 384 27.91 -18.84 7.71
CA ASP A 384 28.90 -18.81 6.65
C ASP A 384 30.13 -17.94 6.99
N SER A 385 31.14 -17.94 6.13
CA SER A 385 32.37 -17.16 6.33
C SER A 385 32.18 -15.64 6.31
N ASN A 386 31.04 -15.17 5.79
CA ASN A 386 30.65 -13.76 5.77
C ASN A 386 29.82 -13.38 7.01
N GLY A 387 29.58 -14.34 7.91
CA GLY A 387 28.73 -14.15 9.08
C GLY A 387 27.24 -14.21 8.76
N HIS A 388 26.83 -14.76 7.62
CA HIS A 388 25.42 -14.94 7.27
C HIS A 388 24.89 -16.23 7.90
N LEU A 389 23.88 -16.10 8.78
CA LEU A 389 23.18 -17.24 9.36
C LEU A 389 22.12 -17.78 8.39
N THR A 390 22.16 -19.08 8.14
CA THR A 390 21.16 -19.84 7.38
C THR A 390 20.53 -20.88 8.29
N TYR A 391 19.22 -21.00 8.23
CA TYR A 391 18.45 -21.98 8.97
C TYR A 391 18.03 -23.11 8.01
N HIS A 392 18.12 -24.35 8.49
CA HIS A 392 17.67 -25.53 7.77
C HIS A 392 16.68 -26.30 8.64
N ALA A 393 15.53 -26.66 8.06
CA ALA A 393 14.53 -27.46 8.74
C ALA A 393 13.95 -28.53 7.82
N THR A 394 13.74 -29.72 8.38
CA THR A 394 13.04 -30.83 7.71
C THR A 394 11.68 -31.03 8.38
N VAL A 395 10.62 -30.98 7.57
CA VAL A 395 9.24 -31.14 8.03
C VAL A 395 8.65 -32.39 7.41
N ARG A 396 8.01 -33.21 8.23
CA ARG A 396 7.29 -34.42 7.82
C ARG A 396 5.80 -34.26 8.03
N ASN A 397 5.00 -34.73 7.08
CA ASN A 397 3.56 -34.90 7.25
C ASN A 397 3.26 -36.33 7.73
N ASP A 398 2.84 -36.46 8.98
CA ASP A 398 2.45 -37.74 9.59
C ASP A 398 0.95 -38.06 9.38
N GLY A 399 0.20 -37.14 8.78
CA GLY A 399 -1.23 -37.27 8.52
C GLY A 399 -1.57 -38.02 7.23
N PRO A 400 -2.86 -38.39 7.07
CA PRO A 400 -3.34 -39.18 5.93
C PRO A 400 -3.61 -38.36 4.66
N THR A 401 -3.58 -37.03 4.74
CA THR A 401 -3.87 -36.10 3.64
C THR A 401 -2.70 -35.15 3.44
N ALA A 402 -2.56 -34.56 2.25
CA ALA A 402 -1.59 -33.47 2.05
C ALA A 402 -1.88 -32.32 3.03
N VAL A 403 -0.82 -31.69 3.51
CA VAL A 403 -0.93 -30.55 4.43
C VAL A 403 -0.32 -29.32 3.78
N HIS A 404 -1.12 -28.28 3.67
CA HIS A 404 -0.66 -26.94 3.36
C HIS A 404 -0.17 -26.26 4.63
N PHE A 405 0.93 -25.53 4.53
CA PHE A 405 1.57 -24.96 5.70
C PHE A 405 2.36 -23.71 5.39
N GLN A 406 2.61 -22.95 6.46
CA GLN A 406 3.50 -21.80 6.48
C GLN A 406 4.56 -21.97 7.57
N TRP A 407 5.68 -21.26 7.48
CA TRP A 407 6.57 -21.13 8.63
C TRP A 407 6.09 -20.05 9.55
N ARG A 408 6.24 -20.32 10.84
CA ARG A 408 6.25 -19.31 11.88
C ARG A 408 7.54 -19.40 12.68
N GLY A 409 7.93 -18.29 13.28
CA GLY A 409 9.06 -18.26 14.18
C GLY A 409 8.99 -17.11 15.16
N GLY A 410 9.84 -17.14 16.17
CA GLY A 410 9.88 -16.10 17.19
C GLY A 410 11.04 -16.28 18.16
N GLY A 411 11.13 -15.34 19.08
CA GLY A 411 12.19 -15.28 20.09
C GLY A 411 13.18 -14.16 19.79
N ARG A 412 13.11 -13.12 20.61
CA ARG A 412 14.22 -12.37 21.21
C ARG A 412 13.72 -11.80 22.53
#